data_AF-A0A2K3PP22-F1
#
_entry.id   AF-A0A2K3PP22-F1
#
_cell.length_a   1.000
_cell.length_b   1.000
_cell.length_c   1.000
_cell.angle_alpha   90.00
_cell.angle_beta   90.00
_cell.angle_gamma   90.00
#
_symmetry.space_group_name_H-M   'P 1'
#
loop_
_entity.id
_entity.type
_entity.pdbx_description
1 polymer ?
#
loop_
_entity_poly.entity_id
_entity_poly.type
_entity_poly.pdbx_seq_one_letter_code
_entity_poly.pdbx_strand_id
1 'polypeptide(L)'
;MATTTTTTSFFLPNSFNTQNTNKKFPKHPYSPPKFTASSITSQSSKSAKDHLLTLISDQDRGLKTQNNPSKLASIVSAIDALAAISTGSVTTGDNLSATWRLLWTTEKEQLFIIEKAGLFGTKAGDVLQVIDVRNLSLNNVITFPPDGVFFVRSNIEVASSQRVNFR
;
A
#
# COMPACT_ATOMS: atom_id res chain seq x y z
N MET A 1 -31.39 -2.33 -2.84
CA MET A 1 -30.29 -1.75 -3.63
C MET A 1 -28.99 -2.08 -2.92
N ALA A 2 -28.10 -2.88 -3.52
CA ALA A 2 -26.80 -3.17 -2.93
C ALA A 2 -25.90 -1.94 -3.11
N THR A 3 -25.60 -1.23 -2.04
CA THR A 3 -24.58 -0.18 -2.03
C THR A 3 -23.23 -0.86 -2.25
N THR A 4 -22.64 -0.67 -3.44
CA THR A 4 -21.26 -1.07 -3.71
C THR A 4 -20.36 -0.28 -2.77
N THR A 5 -19.95 -0.92 -1.68
CA THR A 5 -19.02 -0.30 -0.73
C THR A 5 -17.65 -0.37 -1.38
N THR A 6 -17.15 0.77 -1.86
CA THR A 6 -15.77 0.86 -2.35
C THR A 6 -14.82 0.49 -1.22
N THR A 7 -14.05 -0.57 -1.42
CA THR A 7 -13.00 -0.97 -0.48
C THR A 7 -11.78 -0.09 -0.72
N THR A 8 -11.19 0.42 0.35
CA THR A 8 -10.01 1.28 0.31
C THR A 8 -8.95 0.70 1.24
N SER A 9 -7.75 0.50 0.71
CA SER A 9 -6.61 -0.02 1.46
C SER A 9 -5.39 0.85 1.22
N PHE A 10 -4.63 1.11 2.26
CA PHE A 10 -3.38 1.86 2.22
C PHE A 10 -2.23 0.96 2.64
N PHE A 11 -1.25 0.83 1.74
CA PHE A 11 -0.05 0.03 1.95
C PHE A 11 1.20 0.90 1.84
N LEU A 12 2.27 0.49 2.51
CA LEU A 12 3.62 1.03 2.32
C LEU A 12 4.59 -0.07 1.92
N PRO A 13 5.63 0.25 1.11
CA PRO A 13 6.64 -0.74 0.78
C PRO A 13 7.36 -1.15 2.07
N ASN A 14 7.40 -2.45 2.33
CA ASN A 14 8.06 -3.00 3.49
C ASN A 14 9.58 -2.85 3.28
N SER A 15 10.24 -2.08 4.13
CA SER A 15 11.67 -1.79 3.97
C SER A 15 12.58 -2.95 4.42
N PHE A 16 12.02 -4.08 4.84
CA PHE A 16 12.80 -5.24 5.20
C PHE A 16 13.29 -5.95 3.94
N ASN A 17 14.57 -5.71 3.66
CA ASN A 17 15.46 -6.41 2.71
C ASN A 17 15.74 -5.71 1.36
N THR A 18 16.46 -4.58 1.43
CA THR A 18 17.43 -4.22 0.38
C THR A 18 18.83 -4.71 0.77
N GLN A 19 19.00 -6.03 0.84
CA GLN A 19 20.32 -6.64 0.68
C GLN A 19 20.31 -7.51 -0.57
N ASN A 20 20.63 -6.92 -1.72
CA ASN A 20 21.54 -7.60 -2.62
C ASN A 20 22.33 -6.59 -3.48
N THR A 21 23.63 -6.83 -3.47
CA THR A 21 24.71 -5.91 -3.82
C THR A 21 25.07 -5.92 -5.30
N ASN A 22 25.52 -4.75 -5.78
CA ASN A 22 26.49 -4.54 -6.86
C ASN A 22 26.15 -5.02 -8.29
N LYS A 23 25.65 -4.09 -9.12
CA LYS A 23 26.07 -4.00 -10.53
C LYS A 23 26.65 -2.61 -10.80
N LYS A 24 27.98 -2.54 -10.89
CA LYS A 24 28.74 -1.39 -11.40
C LYS A 24 28.39 -1.20 -12.88
N PHE A 25 27.79 -0.08 -13.24
CA PHE A 25 27.73 0.39 -14.62
C PHE A 25 28.71 1.56 -14.81
N PRO A 26 29.39 1.66 -15.98
CA PRO A 26 30.42 2.66 -16.22
C PRO A 26 29.84 4.08 -16.34
N LYS A 27 30.58 5.06 -15.82
CA LYS A 27 30.25 6.49 -15.82
C LYS A 27 30.53 7.09 -17.20
N HIS A 28 29.51 7.61 -17.88
CA HIS A 28 29.67 8.60 -18.95
C HIS A 28 29.10 9.96 -18.49
N PRO A 29 29.78 11.09 -18.73
CA PRO A 29 29.35 12.40 -18.28
C PRO A 29 28.41 13.03 -19.32
N TYR A 30 27.11 13.05 -19.02
CA TYR A 30 26.16 13.96 -19.68
C TYR A 30 25.45 14.77 -18.60
N SER A 31 25.66 16.08 -18.61
CA SER A 31 24.92 17.04 -17.77
C SER A 31 23.59 17.37 -18.44
N PRO A 32 22.43 17.15 -17.79
CA PRO A 32 21.16 17.70 -18.24
C PRO A 32 20.88 19.07 -17.58
N PRO A 33 20.01 19.89 -18.19
CA PRO A 33 19.70 21.22 -17.71
C PRO A 33 18.91 21.16 -16.38
N LYS A 34 19.21 22.10 -15.48
CA LYS A 34 18.54 22.25 -14.19
C LYS A 34 17.11 22.74 -14.39
N PHE A 35 16.13 21.85 -14.20
CA PHE A 35 14.75 22.25 -13.92
C PHE A 35 14.52 22.26 -12.41
N THR A 36 14.53 23.45 -11.84
CA THR A 36 14.21 23.71 -10.42
C THR A 36 12.68 23.79 -10.27
N ALA A 37 11.99 22.65 -10.30
CA ALA A 37 10.55 22.59 -10.02
C ALA A 37 10.14 21.42 -9.10
N SER A 38 11.11 20.60 -8.65
CA SER A 38 10.84 19.36 -7.90
C SER A 38 10.63 19.54 -6.39
N SER A 39 10.93 20.71 -5.81
CA SER A 39 10.90 20.89 -4.36
C SER A 39 9.49 20.99 -3.77
N ILE A 40 8.57 21.69 -4.45
CA ILE A 40 7.24 21.99 -3.91
C ILE A 40 6.32 20.76 -3.97
N THR A 41 6.38 19.99 -5.07
CA THR A 41 5.60 18.75 -5.23
C THR A 41 6.09 17.65 -4.31
N SER A 42 7.41 17.50 -4.13
CA SER A 42 7.99 16.55 -3.17
C SER A 42 7.72 16.93 -1.71
N GLN A 43 7.67 18.22 -1.38
CA GLN A 43 7.33 18.67 -0.04
C GLN A 43 5.83 18.53 0.26
N SER A 44 4.96 18.85 -0.70
CA SER A 44 3.51 18.66 -0.60
C SER A 44 3.14 17.18 -0.45
N SER A 45 3.74 16.29 -1.26
CA SER A 45 3.50 14.85 -1.15
C SER A 45 3.97 14.28 0.18
N LYS A 46 5.11 14.74 0.70
CA LYS A 46 5.60 14.37 2.03
C LYS A 46 4.63 14.82 3.12
N SER A 47 4.20 16.08 3.10
CA SER A 47 3.25 16.60 4.10
C SER A 47 1.91 15.86 4.08
N ALA A 48 1.37 15.57 2.89
CA ALA A 48 0.13 14.81 2.75
C ALA A 48 0.28 13.36 3.25
N LYS A 49 1.43 12.73 2.99
CA LYS A 49 1.74 11.39 3.47
C LYS A 49 1.85 11.36 5.00
N ASP A 50 2.57 12.31 5.58
CA ASP A 50 2.74 12.41 7.04
C ASP A 50 1.39 12.68 7.74
N HIS A 51 0.52 13.47 7.11
CA HIS A 51 -0.85 13.68 7.59
C HIS A 51 -1.67 12.39 7.58
N LEU A 52 -1.68 11.63 6.48
CA LEU A 52 -2.38 10.35 6.42
C LEU A 52 -1.82 9.35 7.44
N LEU A 53 -0.49 9.26 7.57
CA LEU A 53 0.16 8.39 8.55
C LEU A 53 -0.25 8.74 9.99
N THR A 54 -0.36 10.03 10.30
CA THR A 54 -0.86 10.50 11.59
C THR A 54 -2.30 10.04 11.81
N LEU A 55 -3.17 10.22 10.81
CA LEU A 55 -4.58 9.84 10.90
C LEU A 55 -4.81 8.35 11.15
N ILE A 56 -3.96 7.47 10.59
CA ILE A 56 -4.12 6.01 10.67
C ILE A 56 -3.29 5.34 11.77
N SER A 57 -2.37 6.07 12.42
CA SER A 57 -1.36 5.52 13.33
C SER A 57 -1.93 4.70 14.49
N ASP A 58 -3.08 5.09 15.02
CA ASP A 58 -3.75 4.48 16.16
C ASP A 58 -4.99 3.66 15.77
N GLN A 59 -5.25 3.49 14.47
CA GLN A 59 -6.51 2.94 13.96
C GLN A 59 -6.55 1.40 13.89
N ASP A 60 -5.47 0.72 14.28
CA ASP A 60 -5.37 -0.74 14.34
C ASP A 60 -5.79 -1.41 13.02
N ARG A 61 -5.07 -1.06 11.94
CA ARG A 61 -5.34 -1.49 10.55
C ARG A 61 -6.74 -1.14 10.01
N GLY A 62 -7.54 -0.36 10.74
CA GLY A 62 -8.91 0.02 10.37
C GLY A 62 -9.99 -0.48 11.34
N LEU A 63 -9.64 -1.35 12.30
CA LEU A 63 -10.58 -1.93 13.27
C LEU A 63 -11.28 -0.88 14.13
N LYS A 64 -10.60 0.23 14.46
CA LYS A 64 -11.22 1.34 15.21
C LYS A 64 -12.01 2.27 14.31
N THR A 65 -11.55 2.47 13.07
CA THR A 65 -12.18 3.39 12.11
C THR A 65 -13.52 2.86 11.60
N GLN A 66 -13.69 1.54 11.47
CA GLN A 66 -14.90 0.95 10.86
C GLN A 66 -16.22 1.38 11.54
N ASN A 67 -16.17 1.74 12.83
CA ASN A 67 -17.33 2.19 13.60
C ASN A 67 -17.39 3.72 13.77
N ASN A 68 -16.53 4.48 13.08
CA ASN A 68 -16.44 5.94 13.17
C ASN A 68 -16.51 6.58 11.77
N PRO A 69 -17.72 6.94 11.29
CA PRO A 69 -17.92 7.49 9.95
C PRO A 69 -17.17 8.80 9.70
N SER A 70 -17.06 9.66 10.71
CA SER A 70 -16.34 10.94 10.59
C SER A 70 -14.84 10.71 10.38
N LYS A 71 -14.24 9.82 11.17
CA LYS A 71 -12.82 9.44 11.03
C LYS A 71 -12.55 8.74 9.70
N LEU A 72 -13.46 7.86 9.28
CA LEU A 72 -13.39 7.20 7.97
C LEU A 72 -13.35 8.24 6.84
N ALA A 73 -14.26 9.20 6.86
CA ALA A 73 -14.32 10.27 5.86
C ALA A 73 -13.02 11.09 5.83
N SER A 74 -12.44 11.43 6.99
CA SER A 74 -11.15 12.14 7.04
C SER A 74 -10.00 11.34 6.45
N ILE A 75 -9.94 10.02 6.70
CA ILE A 75 -8.88 9.16 6.15
C ILE A 75 -9.04 9.02 4.63
N VAL A 76 -10.25 8.76 4.14
CA VAL A 76 -10.52 8.66 2.70
C VAL A 76 -10.17 9.97 1.99
N SER A 77 -10.56 11.11 2.56
CA SER A 77 -10.19 12.43 2.00
C SER A 77 -8.68 12.65 1.93
N ALA A 78 -7.91 12.20 2.93
CA ALA A 78 -6.45 12.27 2.91
C ALA A 78 -5.82 11.33 1.85
N ILE A 79 -6.42 10.15 1.63
CA ILE A 79 -6.01 9.24 0.55
C ILE A 79 -6.29 9.87 -0.83
N ASP A 80 -7.47 10.47 -1.02
CA ASP A 80 -7.84 11.15 -2.27
C ASP A 80 -6.90 12.33 -2.57
N ALA A 81 -6.53 13.10 -1.55
CA ALA A 81 -5.55 14.19 -1.68
C ALA A 81 -4.17 13.67 -2.11
N LEU A 82 -3.71 12.54 -1.57
CA LEU A 82 -2.47 11.90 -2.00
C LEU A 82 -2.54 11.38 -3.43
N ALA A 83 -3.66 10.75 -3.81
CA ALA A 83 -3.89 10.28 -5.17
C ALA A 83 -3.83 11.44 -6.17
N ALA A 84 -4.47 12.57 -5.84
CA ALA A 84 -4.47 13.77 -6.67
C ALA A 84 -3.05 14.32 -6.92
N ILE A 85 -2.18 14.32 -5.91
CA ILE A 85 -0.78 14.76 -6.06
C ILE A 85 0.01 13.85 -7.01
N SER A 86 -0.36 12.57 -7.09
CA SER A 86 0.31 11.58 -7.94
C SER A 86 -0.23 11.49 -9.37
N THR A 87 -1.27 12.26 -9.71
CA THR A 87 -1.95 12.21 -11.02
C THR A 87 -0.96 12.40 -12.17
N GLY A 88 -1.05 11.54 -13.19
CA GLY A 88 -0.20 11.60 -14.38
C GLY A 88 1.19 10.99 -14.23
N SER A 89 1.58 10.52 -13.04
CA SER A 89 2.80 9.73 -12.83
C SER A 89 2.56 8.25 -13.13
N VAL A 90 3.58 7.52 -13.62
CA VAL A 90 3.47 6.07 -13.82
C VAL A 90 3.66 5.35 -12.48
N THR A 91 2.64 4.64 -12.00
CA THR A 91 2.67 3.87 -10.74
C THR A 91 2.57 2.37 -10.95
N THR A 92 2.42 1.90 -12.19
CA THR A 92 2.31 0.48 -12.55
C THR A 92 3.58 -0.13 -13.14
N GLY A 93 4.70 0.60 -13.08
CA GLY A 93 6.01 0.11 -13.52
C GLY A 93 6.69 -0.84 -12.51
N ASP A 94 7.93 -1.23 -12.79
CA ASP A 94 8.71 -2.17 -11.95
C ASP A 94 8.80 -1.79 -10.46
N ASN A 95 8.70 -0.49 -10.13
CA ASN A 95 8.72 -0.01 -8.73
C ASN A 95 7.48 -0.43 -7.91
N LEU A 96 6.41 -0.90 -8.57
CA LEU A 96 5.26 -1.50 -7.91
C LEU A 96 5.57 -2.91 -7.39
N SER A 97 6.58 -3.59 -7.98
CA SER A 97 7.03 -4.90 -7.52
C SER A 97 7.75 -4.76 -6.18
N ALA A 98 7.06 -5.13 -5.10
CA ALA A 98 7.58 -5.12 -3.75
C ALA A 98 6.70 -5.98 -2.82
N THR A 99 7.18 -6.18 -1.60
CA THR A 99 6.32 -6.59 -0.48
C THR A 99 5.77 -5.34 0.18
N TRP A 100 4.46 -5.15 0.09
CA TRP A 100 3.75 -3.99 0.64
C TRP A 100 3.11 -4.37 1.97
N ARG A 101 3.39 -3.64 3.05
CA ARG A 101 2.76 -3.82 4.36
C ARG A 101 1.47 -3.02 4.44
N LEU A 102 0.37 -3.68 4.78
CA LEU A 102 -0.91 -3.02 5.01
C LEU A 102 -0.84 -2.17 6.28
N LEU A 103 -1.19 -0.89 6.15
CA LEU A 103 -1.31 0.02 7.29
C LEU A 103 -2.76 0.25 7.71
N TRP A 104 -3.69 0.29 6.74
CA TRP A 104 -5.10 0.58 6.99
C TRP A 104 -5.97 0.03 5.86
N THR A 105 -7.16 -0.52 6.18
CA THR A 105 -8.14 -0.98 5.20
C THR A 105 -9.58 -0.82 5.69
N THR A 106 -10.53 -0.79 4.77
CA THR A 106 -11.97 -0.97 5.01
C THR A 106 -12.50 -2.36 4.63
N GLU A 107 -11.62 -3.27 4.19
CA GLU A 107 -12.01 -4.61 3.73
C GLU A 107 -12.50 -5.49 4.89
N LYS A 108 -13.81 -5.78 4.90
CA LYS A 108 -14.48 -6.48 6.00
C LYS A 108 -13.89 -7.85 6.31
N GLU A 109 -13.58 -8.64 5.29
CA GLU A 109 -13.05 -10.00 5.47
C GLU A 109 -11.65 -9.97 6.11
N GLN A 110 -10.78 -9.05 5.70
CA GLN A 110 -9.47 -8.88 6.32
C GLN A 110 -9.60 -8.39 7.76
N LEU A 111 -10.43 -7.37 8.00
CA LEU A 111 -10.68 -6.88 9.36
C LEU A 111 -11.23 -7.99 10.27
N PHE A 112 -12.13 -8.83 9.75
CA PHE A 112 -12.65 -9.98 10.49
C PHE A 112 -11.54 -10.98 10.86
N ILE A 113 -10.68 -11.36 9.91
CA ILE A 113 -9.56 -12.27 10.18
C ILE A 113 -8.61 -11.68 11.24
N ILE A 114 -8.29 -10.39 11.14
CA ILE A 114 -7.41 -9.70 12.09
C ILE A 114 -8.04 -9.67 13.49
N GLU A 115 -9.32 -9.30 13.58
CA GLU A 115 -10.05 -9.19 14.85
C GLU A 115 -10.22 -10.56 15.52
N LYS A 116 -10.54 -11.60 14.75
CA LYS A 116 -10.90 -12.92 15.30
C LYS A 116 -9.70 -13.84 15.52
N ALA A 117 -8.50 -13.48 15.08
CA ALA A 117 -7.29 -14.28 15.30
C ALA A 117 -7.11 -14.71 16.78
N GLY A 118 -7.44 -13.81 17.72
CA GLY A 118 -7.39 -14.07 19.16
C GLY A 118 -8.25 -15.24 19.62
N LEU A 119 -9.37 -15.52 18.96
CA LEU A 119 -10.26 -16.64 19.27
C LEU A 119 -9.63 -18.00 18.93
N PHE A 120 -8.61 -18.01 18.09
CA PHE A 120 -7.88 -19.22 17.67
C PHE A 120 -6.54 -19.36 18.40
N GLY A 121 -6.35 -18.67 19.54
CA GLY A 121 -5.13 -18.76 20.35
C GLY A 121 -3.90 -18.12 19.71
N THR A 122 -4.08 -17.30 18.68
CA THR A 122 -3.01 -16.57 17.99
C THR A 122 -3.35 -15.08 17.87
N LYS A 123 -2.50 -14.30 17.21
CA LYS A 123 -2.78 -12.92 16.81
C LYS A 123 -2.42 -12.76 15.34
N ALA A 124 -3.11 -11.88 14.64
CA ALA A 124 -2.64 -11.48 13.33
C ALA A 124 -1.31 -10.72 13.48
N GLY A 125 -0.29 -11.18 12.76
CA GLY A 125 1.01 -10.54 12.64
C GLY A 125 0.99 -9.49 11.54
N ASP A 126 1.95 -9.61 10.62
CA ASP A 126 2.00 -8.80 9.40
C ASP A 126 0.90 -9.21 8.41
N VAL A 127 0.24 -8.20 7.85
CA VAL A 127 -0.61 -8.30 6.66
C VAL A 127 0.14 -7.65 5.51
N LEU A 128 0.44 -8.43 4.49
CA LEU A 128 1.32 -8.07 3.38
C LEU A 128 0.60 -8.30 2.04
N GLN A 129 0.96 -7.50 1.05
CA GLN A 129 0.62 -7.69 -0.34
C GLN A 129 1.92 -7.75 -1.14
N VAL A 130 2.26 -8.93 -1.63
CA VAL A 130 3.47 -9.15 -2.44
C VAL A 130 3.07 -9.02 -3.90
N ILE A 131 3.58 -8.00 -4.58
CA ILE A 131 3.29 -7.75 -5.99
C ILE A 131 4.55 -8.03 -6.80
N ASP A 132 4.39 -8.73 -7.91
CA ASP A 132 5.40 -8.89 -8.95
C ASP A 132 4.77 -8.56 -10.30
N VAL A 133 5.08 -7.36 -10.81
CA VAL A 133 4.56 -6.85 -12.08
C VAL A 133 5.04 -7.68 -13.27
N ARG A 134 6.28 -8.16 -13.24
CA ARG A 134 6.86 -8.91 -14.37
C ARG A 134 6.23 -10.28 -14.50
N ASN A 135 5.93 -10.91 -13.37
CA ASN A 135 5.25 -12.20 -13.32
C ASN A 135 3.72 -12.09 -13.22
N LEU A 136 3.16 -10.87 -13.32
CA LEU A 136 1.73 -10.60 -13.25
C LEU A 136 1.05 -11.27 -12.05
N SER A 137 1.69 -11.18 -10.88
CA SER A 137 1.24 -11.85 -9.66
C SER A 137 1.03 -10.90 -8.49
N LEU A 138 0.04 -11.22 -7.68
CA LEU A 138 -0.22 -10.57 -6.40
C LEU A 138 -0.59 -11.63 -5.37
N ASN A 139 0.04 -11.55 -4.21
CA ASN A 139 -0.25 -12.45 -3.10
C ASN A 139 -0.60 -11.64 -1.86
N ASN A 140 -1.82 -11.81 -1.35
CA ASN A 140 -2.19 -11.29 -0.04
C ASN A 140 -1.77 -12.31 1.02
N VAL A 141 -1.09 -11.86 2.07
CA VAL A 141 -0.49 -12.70 3.10
C VAL A 141 -0.87 -12.15 4.47
N ILE A 142 -1.40 -12.98 5.36
CA ILE A 142 -1.59 -12.67 6.78
C ILE A 142 -0.78 -13.70 7.57
N THR A 143 0.15 -13.22 8.37
CA THR A 143 0.94 -14.08 9.27
C THR A 143 0.22 -14.24 10.61
N PHE A 144 0.40 -15.39 11.26
CA PHE A 144 -0.16 -15.74 12.56
C PHE A 144 0.95 -16.39 13.39
N PRO A 145 1.66 -15.65 14.24
CA PRO A 145 2.75 -16.20 15.03
C PRO A 145 2.29 -17.40 15.90
N PRO A 146 3.18 -18.37 16.16
CA PRO A 146 4.57 -18.43 15.69
C PRO A 146 4.73 -18.81 14.20
N ASP A 147 3.91 -19.73 13.67
CA ASP A 147 4.21 -20.40 12.39
C ASP A 147 3.07 -20.39 11.35
N GLY A 148 1.94 -19.76 11.64
CA GLY A 148 0.78 -19.74 10.77
C GLY A 148 0.87 -18.69 9.65
N VAL A 149 0.38 -19.03 8.46
CA VAL A 149 0.24 -18.10 7.32
C VAL A 149 -1.05 -18.39 6.58
N PHE A 150 -1.85 -17.35 6.35
CA PHE A 150 -2.93 -17.34 5.38
C PHE A 150 -2.45 -16.63 4.12
N PHE A 151 -2.61 -17.26 2.96
CA PHE A 151 -2.18 -16.70 1.68
C PHE A 151 -3.30 -16.82 0.65
N VAL A 152 -3.52 -15.74 -0.09
CA VAL A 152 -4.42 -15.71 -1.25
C VAL A 152 -3.59 -15.28 -2.46
N ARG A 153 -3.58 -16.13 -3.48
CA ARG A 153 -2.85 -15.88 -4.73
C ARG A 153 -3.82 -15.37 -5.79
N SER A 154 -3.42 -14.33 -6.50
CA SER A 154 -4.18 -13.73 -7.58
C SER A 154 -3.24 -13.30 -8.70
N ASN A 155 -3.81 -13.09 -9.88
CA ASN A 155 -3.07 -12.50 -10.99
C ASN A 155 -3.38 -11.01 -11.09
N ILE A 156 -2.48 -10.26 -11.70
CA ILE A 156 -2.70 -8.85 -12.01
C ILE A 156 -2.65 -8.61 -13.51
N GLU A 157 -3.32 -7.55 -13.93
CA GLU A 157 -3.29 -7.03 -15.30
C GLU A 157 -3.07 -5.52 -15.25
N VAL A 158 -2.07 -5.03 -15.97
CA VAL A 158 -1.82 -3.57 -16.06
C VAL A 158 -2.86 -2.98 -17.00
N ALA A 159 -3.86 -2.30 -16.42
CA ALA A 159 -4.96 -1.69 -17.15
C ALA A 159 -4.62 -0.28 -17.67
N SER A 160 -3.75 0.44 -16.96
CA SER A 160 -3.23 1.74 -17.36
C SER A 160 -1.90 2.06 -16.66
N SER A 161 -1.33 3.24 -16.93
CA SER A 161 -0.13 3.74 -16.23
C SER A 161 -0.33 3.92 -14.72
N GLN A 162 -1.58 3.98 -14.24
CA GLN A 162 -1.92 4.19 -12.83
C GLN A 162 -2.85 3.14 -12.23
N ARG A 163 -3.22 2.09 -12.99
CA ARG A 163 -4.17 1.09 -12.54
C ARG A 163 -3.74 -0.33 -12.91
N VAL A 164 -3.75 -1.21 -11.92
CA VAL A 164 -3.73 -2.65 -12.08
C VAL A 164 -5.11 -3.21 -11.72
N ASN A 165 -5.56 -4.21 -12.48
CA ASN A 165 -6.74 -5.00 -12.16
C ASN A 165 -6.30 -6.33 -11.55
N PHE A 166 -7.17 -6.92 -10.73
CA PHE A 166 -6.98 -8.24 -10.14
C PHE A 166 -7.85 -9.26 -10.88
N ARG A 167 -7.29 -10.45 -11.10
CA ARG A 167 -7.92 -11.58 -11.81
C ARG A 167 -7.90 -12.82 -10.92
#